data_AF-A0A258B7X1-F1
#
_entry.id   AF-A0A258B7X1-F1
#
_cell.length_a   1.000
_cell.length_b   1.000
_cell.length_c   1.000
_cell.angle_alpha   90.00
_cell.angle_beta   90.00
_cell.angle_gamma   90.00
#
_symmetry.space_group_name_H-M   'P 1'
#
loop_
_entity.id
_entity.type
_entity.pdbx_description
1 polymer ?
#
loop_
_entity_poly.entity_id
_entity_poly.type
_entity_poly.pdbx_seq_one_letter_code
_entity_poly.pdbx_strand_id
1 'polypeptide(L)'
;RISASKLYEISKALKAPVAYFFEGYGQSEAVEGFSESESEQFVHGFLMTTEGIELAEAFPRIKNSKHRRRILELVRTLAEDEDA
;
A
#
# COMPACT_ATOMS: atom_id res chain seq x y z
N ARG A 1 -10.96 -25.46 -11.64
CA ARG A 1 -12.06 -25.95 -10.77
C ARG A 1 -11.45 -26.78 -9.65
N ILE A 2 -11.80 -26.51 -8.41
CA ILE A 2 -11.29 -27.19 -7.21
C ILE A 2 -12.48 -27.72 -6.41
N SER A 3 -12.35 -28.87 -5.73
CA SER A 3 -13.41 -29.37 -4.85
C SER A 3 -13.42 -28.61 -3.52
N ALA A 4 -14.59 -28.49 -2.89
CA ALA A 4 -14.72 -27.82 -1.59
C ALA A 4 -13.82 -28.46 -0.52
N SER A 5 -13.71 -29.80 -0.52
CA SER A 5 -12.83 -30.53 0.40
C SER A 5 -11.36 -30.14 0.23
N LYS A 6 -10.91 -29.93 -1.02
CA LYS A 6 -9.52 -29.56 -1.28
C LYS A 6 -9.22 -28.12 -0.86
N LEU A 7 -10.15 -27.19 -1.10
CA LEU A 7 -10.01 -25.81 -0.64
C LEU A 7 -9.95 -25.72 0.89
N TYR A 8 -10.72 -26.56 1.59
CA TYR A 8 -10.71 -26.64 3.05
C TYR A 8 -9.41 -27.20 3.64
N GLU A 9 -8.79 -28.20 2.98
CA GLU A 9 -7.46 -28.68 3.38
C GLU A 9 -6.41 -27.56 3.28
N ILE A 10 -6.45 -26.79 2.19
CA ILE A 10 -5.54 -25.67 1.95
C ILE A 10 -5.73 -24.57 2.99
N SER A 11 -6.98 -24.21 3.31
CA SER A 11 -7.26 -23.19 4.32
C SER A 11 -6.73 -23.59 5.71
N LYS A 12 -6.82 -24.88 6.07
CA LYS A 12 -6.22 -25.40 7.31
C LYS A 12 -4.70 -25.31 7.30
N ALA A 13 -4.05 -25.71 6.21
CA ALA A 13 -2.59 -25.65 6.10
C ALA A 13 -2.06 -24.22 6.25
N LEU A 14 -2.78 -23.26 5.68
CA LEU A 14 -2.43 -21.83 5.72
C LEU A 14 -2.92 -21.10 6.97
N LYS A 15 -3.62 -21.80 7.89
CA LYS A 15 -4.25 -21.22 9.10
C LYS A 15 -5.10 -19.98 8.79
N ALA A 16 -5.75 -19.97 7.63
CA ALA A 16 -6.57 -18.86 7.15
C ALA A 16 -8.05 -19.30 7.05
N PRO A 17 -9.02 -18.40 7.29
CA PRO A 17 -10.43 -18.70 7.05
C PRO A 17 -10.68 -19.04 5.57
N VAL A 18 -11.50 -20.07 5.30
CA VAL A 18 -11.85 -20.46 3.92
C VAL A 18 -12.50 -19.32 3.12
N ALA A 19 -13.17 -18.39 3.81
CA ALA A 19 -13.79 -17.20 3.22
C ALA A 19 -12.78 -16.29 2.51
N TYR A 20 -11.50 -16.29 2.92
CA TYR A 20 -10.44 -15.48 2.32
C TYR A 20 -10.25 -15.79 0.81
N PHE A 21 -10.45 -17.05 0.41
CA PHE A 21 -10.33 -17.45 -1.00
C PHE A 21 -11.46 -16.94 -1.90
N PHE A 22 -12.52 -16.41 -1.30
CA PHE A 22 -13.69 -15.89 -2.01
C PHE A 22 -13.81 -14.37 -1.88
N GLU A 23 -12.89 -13.72 -1.15
CA GLU A 23 -12.82 -12.26 -1.09
C GLU A 23 -12.46 -11.72 -2.48
N GLY A 24 -13.29 -10.83 -3.02
CA GLY A 24 -13.17 -10.33 -4.40
C GLY A 24 -13.59 -11.33 -5.49
N TYR A 25 -13.98 -12.56 -5.15
CA TYR A 25 -14.41 -13.55 -6.15
C TYR A 25 -15.77 -13.17 -6.76
N GLY A 26 -15.78 -12.91 -8.08
CA GLY A 26 -16.98 -12.51 -8.81
C GLY A 26 -17.19 -11.00 -8.91
N GLN A 27 -16.28 -10.18 -8.36
CA GLN A 27 -16.19 -8.77 -8.72
C GLN A 27 -15.49 -8.69 -10.09
N SER A 28 -16.29 -8.73 -11.16
CA SER A 28 -15.84 -8.43 -12.51
C SER A 28 -15.60 -6.93 -12.65
N GLU A 29 -14.51 -6.43 -12.08
CA GLU A 29 -13.76 -5.36 -12.72
C GLU A 29 -12.54 -6.02 -13.34
N ALA A 30 -12.19 -5.57 -14.55
CA ALA A 30 -11.15 -6.15 -15.37
C ALA A 30 -9.90 -6.42 -14.53
N VAL A 31 -9.49 -7.69 -14.48
CA VAL A 31 -8.22 -8.10 -13.88
C VAL A 31 -7.11 -7.54 -14.78
N GLU A 32 -6.75 -6.27 -14.56
CA GLU A 32 -5.36 -5.83 -14.68
C GLU A 32 -4.62 -6.63 -13.62
N GLY A 33 -4.05 -7.76 -14.05
CA GLY A 33 -3.51 -8.75 -13.15
C GLY A 33 -2.34 -8.18 -12.36
N PHE A 34 -2.33 -8.38 -11.03
CA PHE A 34 -1.14 -8.24 -10.18
C PHE A 34 -0.30 -6.96 -10.39
N SER A 35 -0.85 -5.90 -11.00
CA SER A 35 -0.22 -4.60 -10.98
C SER A 35 -0.63 -3.98 -9.67
N GLU A 36 0.32 -3.87 -8.74
CA GLU A 36 0.22 -2.86 -7.68
C GLU A 36 -0.26 -1.56 -8.34
N SER A 37 -1.31 -0.96 -7.79
CA SER A 37 -1.77 0.34 -8.26
C SER A 37 -0.58 1.31 -8.28
N GLU A 38 -0.54 2.29 -9.19
CA GLU A 38 0.57 3.27 -9.22
C GLU A 38 0.81 3.91 -7.84
N SER A 39 -0.26 4.07 -7.04
CA SER A 39 -0.19 4.49 -5.65
C SER A 39 0.53 3.50 -4.72
N GLU A 40 0.31 2.20 -4.87
CA GLU A 40 0.99 1.16 -4.09
C GLU A 40 2.47 1.10 -4.45
N GLN A 41 2.81 1.17 -5.74
CA GLN A 41 4.21 1.21 -6.21
C GLN A 41 4.94 2.44 -5.67
N PHE A 42 4.27 3.61 -5.67
CA PHE A 42 4.81 4.84 -5.13
C PHE A 42 5.05 4.76 -3.62
N VAL A 43 4.07 4.25 -2.85
CA VAL A 43 4.21 4.06 -1.41
C VAL A 43 5.32 3.05 -1.09
N HIS A 44 5.39 1.95 -1.84
CA HIS A 44 6.44 0.95 -1.70
C HIS A 44 7.82 1.56 -1.97
N GLY A 45 8.00 2.28 -3.08
CA GLY A 45 9.25 2.96 -3.41
C GLY A 45 9.67 3.99 -2.36
N PHE A 46 8.73 4.76 -1.82
CA PHE A 46 8.97 5.69 -0.72
C PHE A 46 9.49 4.98 0.53
N LEU A 47 8.83 3.89 0.94
CA LEU A 47 9.20 3.09 2.12
C LEU A 47 10.49 2.27 1.94
N MET A 48 11.02 2.13 0.72
CA MET A 48 12.32 1.49 0.47
C MET A 48 13.51 2.42 0.76
N THR A 49 13.27 3.71 1.03
CA THR A 49 14.31 4.67 1.41
C THR A 49 14.39 4.83 2.93
N THR A 50 15.60 5.07 3.45
CA THR A 50 15.80 5.27 4.90
C THR A 50 15.08 6.53 5.36
N GLU A 51 15.18 7.59 4.58
CA GLU A 51 14.54 8.89 4.79
C GLU A 51 13.02 8.78 4.72
N GLY A 52 12.50 7.96 3.81
CA GLY A 52 11.06 7.71 3.67
C GLY A 52 10.47 7.00 4.88
N ILE A 53 11.17 6.01 5.45
CA ILE A 53 10.77 5.35 6.70
C ILE A 53 10.77 6.35 7.86
N GLU A 54 11.85 7.12 8.04
CA GLU A 54 11.94 8.11 9.12
C GLU A 54 10.82 9.16 9.03
N LEU A 55 10.53 9.63 7.82
CA LEU A 55 9.45 10.58 7.57
C LEU A 55 8.07 9.96 7.82
N ALA A 56 7.84 8.70 7.41
CA ALA A 56 6.60 7.97 7.66
C ALA A 56 6.31 7.81 9.15
N GLU A 57 7.34 7.60 9.97
CA GLU A 57 7.22 7.48 11.43
C GLU A 57 6.99 8.84 12.12
N ALA A 58 7.70 9.88 11.67
CA ALA A 58 7.70 11.18 12.32
C ALA A 58 6.48 12.04 11.95
N PHE A 59 6.07 12.04 10.68
CA PHE A 59 5.05 12.95 10.16
C PHE A 59 3.67 12.83 10.88
N PRO A 60 3.15 11.62 11.20
CA PRO A 60 1.89 11.47 11.94
C PRO A 60 1.93 11.99 13.39
N ARG A 61 3.13 12.14 13.98
CA ARG A 61 3.29 12.68 15.34
C ARG A 61 3.01 14.20 15.37
N ILE A 62 3.08 14.87 14.22
CA ILE A 62 2.80 16.30 14.08
C ILE A 62 1.29 16.54 14.13
N LYS A 63 0.78 16.99 15.28
CA LYS A 63 -0.67 17.17 15.49
C LYS A 63 -1.24 18.38 14.75
N ASN A 64 -0.48 19.47 14.65
CA ASN A 64 -0.92 20.69 13.98
C ASN A 64 -0.94 20.50 12.44
N SER A 65 -2.12 20.64 11.84
CA SER A 65 -2.31 20.52 10.39
C SER A 65 -1.56 21.58 9.59
N LYS A 66 -1.38 22.79 10.13
CA LYS A 66 -0.61 23.86 9.48
C LYS A 66 0.87 23.50 9.37
N HIS A 67 1.44 22.82 10.36
CA HIS A 67 2.83 22.38 10.32
C HIS A 67 3.03 21.28 9.28
N ARG A 68 2.14 20.28 9.23
CA ARG A 68 2.14 19.25 8.20
C ARG A 68 2.09 19.85 6.79
N ARG A 69 1.24 20.86 6.59
CA ARG A 69 1.12 21.56 5.29
C ARG A 69 2.40 22.29 4.90
N ARG A 70 3.03 23.04 5.82
CA ARG A 70 4.31 23.72 5.57
C ARG A 70 5.45 22.77 5.23
N ILE A 71 5.49 21.59 5.85
CA ILE A 71 6.49 20.56 5.53
C ILE A 71 6.29 20.07 4.08
N LEU A 72 5.04 19.79 3.69
CA LEU A 72 4.75 19.39 2.31
C LEU A 72 5.06 20.49 1.30
N GLU A 73 4.80 21.76 1.63
CA GLU A 73 5.19 22.91 0.80
C GLU A 73 6.71 22.98 0.63
N LEU A 74 7.48 22.85 1.72
CA LEU A 74 8.93 22.85 1.67
C LEU A 74 9.48 21.71 0.80
N VAL A 75 8.98 20.49 0.99
CA VAL A 75 9.40 19.32 0.18
C VAL A 75 9.15 19.57 -1.31
N ARG A 76 8.02 20.17 -1.67
CA ARG A 76 7.71 20.53 -3.07
C ARG A 76 8.68 21.58 -3.62
N THR A 77 8.93 22.65 -2.87
CA THR A 77 9.88 23.69 -3.30
C THR A 77 11.27 23.13 -3.53
N LEU A 78 11.76 22.27 -2.64
CA LEU A 78 13.09 21.66 -2.79
C LEU A 78 13.16 20.70 -3.98
N ALA A 79 12.08 19.97 -4.27
CA ALA A 79 12.02 19.08 -5.43
C ALA A 79 11.95 19.87 -6.75
N GLU A 80 11.33 21.04 -6.76
CA GLU A 80 11.27 21.94 -7.93
C GLU A 80 12.62 22.67 -8.19
N ASP A 81 13.43 22.89 -7.14
CA ASP A 81 14.75 23.54 -7.23
C ASP A 81 15.86 22.62 -7.80
N GLU A 82 15.70 21.28 -7.77
CA GLU A 82 16.69 20.35 -8.35
C GLU A 82 16.64 20.29 -9.90
N ASP A 83 15.57 20.80 -10.51
CA ASP A 83 15.35 20.83 -11.96
C ASP A 83 15.82 22.15 -12.62
N ALA A 84 16.55 23.02 -11.90
CA ALA A 84 17.07 24.32 -12.36
C ALA A 84 18.62 24.36 -12.42
#